data_AF-A0A3A0G688-F1
#
_entry.id   AF-A0A3A0G688-F1
#
_cell.length_a   1.000
_cell.length_b   1.000
_cell.length_c   1.000
_cell.angle_alpha   90.00
_cell.angle_beta   90.00
_cell.angle_gamma   90.00
#
_symmetry.space_group_name_H-M   'P 1'
#
loop_
_entity.id
_entity.type
_entity.pdbx_description
1 polymer ?
#
loop_
_entity_poly.entity_id
_entity_poly.type
_entity_poly.pdbx_seq_one_letter_code
_entity_poly.pdbx_strand_id
1 'polypeptide(L)'
;MEPQTRYSLKDRILDHPDVAEAVNEDPLFRFLANYWRQLGVVIIAVAAGLYAKQQFDQTHDVRMSEAAALYQRVSEEFGDLKRKSTDLMEAQSKQAEAAKKLAAAAEKEKGALEADLNKAEEDLKKKQGDFEAVSKKLKESIAALSDSRPPYNEIAGTYSLLSQKITLGQVRPAQGANALEDLAGDGGGERLLAELQEFLSAKLMLDQPGTALEGRRRLVALAEKGEYVHAVSALAVARISKSAAETREAYQLLERVNQSHPEQAEIIKEDLER
;
A
#
# COMPACT_ATOMS: atom_id res chain seq x y z
N MET A 1 8.28 27.67 -74.13
CA MET A 1 7.98 27.05 -72.83
C MET A 1 7.87 28.18 -71.83
N GLU A 2 6.65 28.64 -71.55
CA GLU A 2 6.43 29.67 -70.53
C GLU A 2 6.57 29.06 -69.13
N PRO A 3 7.22 29.76 -68.19
CA PRO A 3 7.32 29.30 -66.82
C PRO A 3 5.93 29.39 -66.18
N GLN A 4 5.36 28.24 -65.81
CA GLN A 4 4.22 28.23 -64.91
C GLN A 4 4.67 28.81 -63.57
N THR A 5 4.36 30.09 -63.34
CA THR A 5 4.38 30.72 -62.02
C THR A 5 3.44 29.90 -61.15
N ARG A 6 4.01 29.07 -60.28
CA ARG A 6 3.27 28.43 -59.20
C ARG A 6 2.81 29.54 -58.27
N TYR A 7 1.65 30.13 -58.56
CA TYR A 7 0.92 30.93 -57.60
C TYR A 7 0.78 30.08 -56.35
N SER A 8 1.31 30.59 -55.25
CA SER A 8 1.22 29.86 -54.00
C SER A 8 -0.26 29.82 -53.64
N LEU A 9 -0.72 28.73 -53.04
CA LEU A 9 -2.13 28.58 -52.62
C LEU A 9 -2.62 29.75 -51.73
N LYS A 10 -1.69 30.55 -51.18
CA LYS A 10 -1.93 31.79 -50.41
C LYS A 10 -2.59 32.89 -51.24
N ASP A 11 -2.17 33.05 -52.48
CA ASP A 11 -2.65 34.15 -53.34
C ASP A 11 -4.08 33.86 -53.83
N ARG A 12 -4.55 32.61 -53.73
CA ARG A 12 -5.91 32.24 -54.17
C ARG A 12 -7.00 32.37 -53.10
N ILE A 13 -6.64 32.38 -51.81
CA ILE A 13 -7.64 32.38 -50.72
C ILE A 13 -7.84 33.80 -50.15
N LEU A 14 -6.78 34.61 -50.08
CA LEU A 14 -6.84 35.98 -49.55
C LEU A 14 -7.22 37.02 -50.60
N ASP A 15 -7.05 36.71 -51.90
CA ASP A 15 -7.43 37.61 -53.01
C ASP A 15 -8.85 37.34 -53.54
N HIS A 16 -9.63 36.49 -52.85
CA HIS A 16 -11.05 36.37 -53.19
C HIS A 16 -11.75 37.69 -52.86
N PRO A 17 -12.48 38.33 -53.80
CA PRO A 17 -13.01 39.68 -53.62
C PRO A 17 -13.84 39.84 -52.35
N ASP A 18 -14.66 38.84 -52.04
CA ASP A 18 -15.51 38.81 -50.83
C ASP A 18 -14.69 38.80 -49.52
N VAL A 19 -13.48 38.24 -49.53
CA VAL A 19 -12.58 38.20 -48.36
C VAL A 19 -11.85 39.54 -48.21
N ALA A 20 -11.47 40.17 -49.33
CA ALA A 20 -10.82 41.47 -49.33
C ALA A 20 -11.75 42.60 -48.86
N GLU A 21 -13.04 42.52 -49.19
CA GLU A 21 -14.07 43.46 -48.72
C GLU A 21 -14.30 43.29 -47.20
N ALA A 22 -14.48 42.05 -46.73
CA ALA A 22 -14.65 41.75 -45.30
C ALA A 22 -13.44 42.16 -44.42
N VAL A 23 -12.21 42.02 -44.93
CA VAL A 23 -10.98 42.48 -44.25
C VAL A 23 -10.89 44.01 -44.14
N ASN A 24 -11.56 44.74 -45.04
CA ASN A 24 -11.61 46.20 -45.00
C ASN A 24 -12.70 46.74 -44.08
N GLU A 25 -13.83 46.05 -43.97
CA GLU A 25 -14.99 46.47 -43.19
C GLU A 25 -14.89 46.11 -41.70
N ASP A 26 -14.32 44.95 -41.36
CA ASP A 26 -14.29 44.45 -39.99
C ASP A 26 -12.87 44.44 -39.39
N PRO A 27 -12.62 45.19 -38.29
CA PRO A 27 -11.32 45.21 -37.62
C PRO A 27 -10.86 43.82 -37.12
N LEU A 28 -11.77 42.89 -36.84
CA LEU A 28 -11.44 41.52 -36.45
C LEU A 28 -10.84 40.72 -37.62
N PHE A 29 -11.43 40.82 -38.82
CA PHE A 29 -10.91 40.15 -40.02
C PHE A 29 -9.55 40.72 -40.43
N ARG A 30 -9.35 42.04 -40.27
CA ARG A 30 -8.04 42.67 -40.48
C ARG A 30 -6.97 42.16 -39.50
N PHE A 31 -7.33 41.99 -38.22
CA PHE A 31 -6.43 41.40 -37.23
C PHE A 31 -6.07 39.94 -37.58
N LEU A 32 -7.08 39.12 -37.90
CA LEU A 32 -6.87 37.73 -38.29
C LEU A 32 -5.99 37.62 -39.55
N ALA A 33 -6.24 38.44 -40.58
CA ALA A 33 -5.45 38.47 -41.81
C ALA A 33 -3.99 38.93 -41.59
N ASN A 34 -3.74 39.83 -40.63
CA ASN A 34 -2.38 40.28 -40.32
C ASN A 34 -1.61 39.27 -39.44
N TYR A 35 -2.30 38.55 -38.55
CA TYR A 35 -1.68 37.71 -37.53
C TYR A 35 -1.93 36.20 -37.69
N TRP A 36 -2.57 35.73 -38.77
CA TRP A 36 -2.93 34.31 -38.94
C TRP A 36 -1.76 33.33 -38.77
N ARG A 37 -0.53 33.72 -39.15
CA ARG A 37 0.66 32.87 -38.96
C ARG A 37 1.01 32.71 -37.48
N GLN A 38 0.97 33.81 -36.72
CA GLN A 38 1.26 33.79 -35.29
C GLN A 38 0.15 33.04 -34.54
N LEU A 39 -1.11 33.29 -34.90
CA LEU A 39 -2.26 32.56 -34.38
C LEU A 39 -2.16 31.05 -34.70
N GLY A 40 -1.76 30.69 -35.92
CA GLY A 40 -1.53 29.30 -36.31
C GLY A 40 -0.43 28.62 -35.49
N VAL A 41 0.70 29.30 -35.25
CA VAL A 41 1.77 28.78 -34.38
C VAL A 41 1.29 28.59 -32.95
N VAL A 42 0.53 29.53 -32.40
CA VAL A 42 -0.07 29.41 -31.05
C VAL A 42 -1.03 28.22 -30.99
N ILE A 43 -1.90 28.06 -31.99
CA ILE A 43 -2.83 26.92 -32.07
C ILE A 43 -2.07 25.59 -32.12
N ILE A 44 -1.02 25.49 -32.94
CA ILE A 44 -0.18 24.29 -33.02
C ILE A 44 0.52 24.01 -31.69
N ALA A 45 1.05 25.04 -31.02
CA ALA A 45 1.71 24.90 -29.73
C ALA A 45 0.74 24.43 -28.64
N VAL A 46 -0.47 24.99 -28.59
CA VAL A 46 -1.53 24.56 -27.67
C VAL A 46 -1.94 23.11 -27.98
N ALA A 47 -2.15 22.76 -29.24
CA ALA A 47 -2.50 21.39 -29.65
C ALA A 47 -1.39 20.39 -29.27
N ALA A 48 -0.11 20.75 -29.47
CA ALA A 48 1.03 19.94 -29.06
C ALA A 48 1.10 19.78 -27.53
N GLY A 49 0.84 20.84 -26.77
CA GLY A 49 0.77 20.80 -25.31
C GLY A 49 -0.37 19.91 -24.80
N LEU A 50 -1.56 20.00 -25.40
CA LEU A 50 -2.70 19.14 -25.08
C LEU A 50 -2.41 17.67 -25.42
N TYR A 51 -1.79 17.40 -26.57
CA TYR A 51 -1.39 16.04 -26.96
C TYR A 51 -0.35 15.46 -25.99
N ALA A 52 0.67 16.25 -25.64
CA ALA A 52 1.69 15.84 -24.68
C ALA A 52 1.09 15.54 -23.30
N LYS A 53 0.15 16.39 -22.84
CA LYS A 53 -0.60 16.15 -21.60
C LYS A 53 -1.43 14.86 -21.69
N GLN A 54 -2.18 14.66 -22.76
CA GLN A 54 -2.99 13.45 -22.93
C GLN A 54 -2.14 12.17 -22.94
N GLN A 55 -0.98 12.19 -23.63
CA GLN A 55 -0.03 11.07 -23.62
C GLN A 55 0.58 10.83 -22.24
N PHE A 56 0.88 11.91 -21.51
CA PHE A 56 1.34 11.83 -20.13
C PHE A 56 0.29 11.20 -19.22
N ASP A 57 -0.96 11.69 -19.27
CA ASP A 57 -2.08 11.20 -18.45
C ASP A 57 -2.35 9.71 -18.75
N GLN A 58 -2.39 9.32 -20.02
CA GLN A 58 -2.55 7.91 -20.43
C GLN A 58 -1.41 7.01 -19.92
N THR A 59 -0.17 7.47 -20.04
CA THR A 59 1.00 6.71 -19.56
C THR A 59 1.00 6.62 -18.03
N HIS A 60 0.57 7.68 -17.35
CA HIS A 60 0.47 7.74 -15.90
C HIS A 60 -0.60 6.75 -15.40
N ASP A 61 -1.79 6.75 -15.99
CA ASP A 61 -2.88 5.86 -15.60
C ASP A 61 -2.52 4.39 -15.80
N VAL A 62 -1.90 4.05 -16.95
CA VAL A 62 -1.41 2.68 -17.20
C VAL A 62 -0.41 2.26 -16.13
N ARG A 63 0.62 3.08 -15.86
CA ARG A 63 1.62 2.76 -14.82
C ARG A 63 1.03 2.66 -13.42
N MET A 64 0.05 3.50 -13.08
CA MET A 64 -0.62 3.43 -11.78
C MET A 64 -1.46 2.16 -11.66
N SER A 65 -2.14 1.74 -12.73
CA SER A 65 -2.88 0.47 -12.76
C SER A 65 -1.96 -0.76 -12.65
N GLU A 66 -0.80 -0.73 -13.30
CA GLU A 66 0.23 -1.77 -13.18
C GLU A 66 0.77 -1.85 -11.75
N ALA A 67 1.07 -0.71 -11.13
CA ALA A 67 1.52 -0.65 -9.74
C ALA A 67 0.44 -1.13 -8.75
N ALA A 68 -0.83 -0.78 -8.99
CA ALA A 68 -1.95 -1.29 -8.19
C ALA A 68 -2.10 -2.82 -8.32
N ALA A 69 -1.94 -3.38 -9.52
CA ALA A 69 -1.96 -4.81 -9.73
C ALA A 69 -0.77 -5.53 -9.04
N LEU A 70 0.42 -4.92 -9.06
CA LEU A 70 1.57 -5.41 -8.30
C LEU A 70 1.32 -5.38 -6.79
N TYR A 71 0.73 -4.29 -6.28
CA TYR A 71 0.34 -4.18 -4.88
C TYR A 71 -0.66 -5.27 -4.47
N GLN A 72 -1.70 -5.50 -5.28
CA GLN A 72 -2.67 -6.56 -5.01
C GLN A 72 -1.98 -7.93 -4.94
N ARG A 73 -1.06 -8.22 -5.86
CA ARG A 73 -0.28 -9.47 -5.85
C ARG A 73 0.57 -9.61 -4.59
N VAL A 74 1.29 -8.55 -4.19
CA VAL A 74 2.09 -8.53 -2.95
C VAL A 74 1.19 -8.81 -1.74
N SER A 75 0.00 -8.19 -1.68
CA SER A 75 -0.96 -8.42 -0.61
C SER A 75 -1.48 -9.85 -0.56
N GLU A 76 -1.81 -10.45 -1.70
CA GLU A 76 -2.27 -11.84 -1.81
C GLU A 76 -1.16 -12.82 -1.38
N GLU A 77 0.05 -12.65 -1.92
CA GLU A 77 1.21 -13.50 -1.61
C GLU A 77 1.63 -13.38 -0.14
N PHE A 78 1.50 -12.18 0.46
CA PHE A 78 1.72 -11.99 1.88
C PHE A 78 0.67 -12.72 2.73
N GLY A 79 -0.60 -12.67 2.32
CA GLY A 79 -1.67 -13.43 2.94
C GLY A 79 -1.40 -14.94 2.92
N ASP A 80 -0.90 -15.45 1.80
CA ASP A 80 -0.52 -16.85 1.67
C ASP A 80 0.72 -17.22 2.49
N LEU A 81 1.73 -16.35 2.54
CA LEU A 81 2.92 -16.56 3.40
C LEU A 81 2.51 -16.74 4.86
N LYS A 82 1.56 -15.92 5.32
CA LYS A 82 1.04 -15.98 6.68
C LYS A 82 0.26 -17.26 6.97
N ARG A 83 -0.60 -17.70 6.04
CA ARG A 83 -1.29 -19.00 6.15
C ARG A 83 -0.28 -20.14 6.23
N LYS A 84 0.71 -20.16 5.35
CA LYS A 84 1.78 -21.18 5.33
C LYS A 84 2.65 -21.14 6.60
N SER A 85 2.91 -19.96 7.16
CA SER A 85 3.58 -19.83 8.46
C SER A 85 2.79 -20.48 9.59
N THR A 86 1.46 -20.31 9.59
CA THR A 86 0.58 -20.93 10.59
C THR A 86 0.57 -22.45 10.45
N ASP A 87 0.42 -22.97 9.21
CA ASP A 87 0.50 -24.40 8.91
C ASP A 87 1.85 -25.00 9.36
N LEU A 88 2.95 -24.27 9.16
CA LEU A 88 4.29 -24.67 9.57
C LEU A 88 4.40 -24.80 11.09
N MET A 89 3.89 -23.81 11.83
CA MET A 89 3.88 -23.85 13.29
C MET A 89 3.04 -25.00 13.83
N GLU A 90 1.88 -25.28 13.22
CA GLU A 90 1.05 -26.43 13.57
C GLU A 90 1.78 -27.76 13.33
N ALA A 91 2.45 -27.90 12.18
CA ALA A 91 3.24 -29.08 11.85
C ALA A 91 4.43 -29.27 12.82
N GLN A 92 5.13 -28.18 13.19
CA GLN A 92 6.18 -28.22 14.20
C GLN A 92 5.66 -28.67 15.56
N SER A 93 4.48 -28.17 15.98
CA SER A 93 3.85 -28.60 17.24
C SER A 93 3.50 -30.09 17.21
N LYS A 94 2.93 -30.58 16.10
CA LYS A 94 2.61 -32.01 15.93
C LYS A 94 3.85 -32.89 15.96
N GLN A 95 4.94 -32.50 15.29
CA GLN A 95 6.22 -33.21 15.35
C GLN A 95 6.76 -33.24 16.79
N ALA A 96 6.74 -32.10 17.49
CA ALA A 96 7.22 -32.02 18.87
C ALA A 96 6.39 -32.88 19.83
N GLU A 97 5.07 -32.95 19.65
CA GLU A 97 4.19 -33.83 20.41
C GLU A 97 4.45 -35.31 20.11
N ALA A 98 4.62 -35.68 18.84
CA ALA A 98 4.96 -37.05 18.43
C ALA A 98 6.31 -37.48 19.05
N ALA A 99 7.32 -36.61 18.99
CA ALA A 99 8.64 -36.85 19.58
C ALA A 99 8.55 -37.03 21.12
N LYS A 100 7.75 -36.21 21.81
CA LYS A 100 7.50 -36.35 23.26
C LYS A 100 6.80 -37.67 23.59
N LYS A 101 5.79 -38.06 22.83
CA LYS A 101 5.07 -39.34 23.03
C LYS A 101 6.02 -40.53 22.83
N LEU A 102 6.84 -40.50 21.79
CA LEU A 102 7.84 -41.55 21.54
C LEU A 102 8.86 -41.63 22.68
N ALA A 103 9.34 -40.49 23.20
CA ALA A 103 10.28 -40.44 24.32
C ALA A 103 9.70 -40.99 25.64
N ALA A 104 8.37 -40.92 25.81
CA ALA A 104 7.67 -41.40 27.00
C ALA A 104 7.15 -42.85 26.88
N ALA A 105 7.23 -43.46 25.69
CA ALA A 105 6.60 -44.75 25.41
C ALA A 105 7.43 -45.95 25.88
N ALA A 106 6.73 -46.99 26.36
CA ALA A 106 7.34 -48.29 26.63
C ALA A 106 7.77 -48.99 25.32
N GLU A 107 8.79 -49.85 25.40
CA GLU A 107 9.39 -50.59 24.25
C GLU A 107 8.36 -51.19 23.27
N LYS A 108 7.23 -51.69 23.76
CA LYS A 108 6.20 -52.35 22.93
C LYS A 108 5.35 -51.40 22.07
N GLU A 109 5.32 -50.11 22.38
CA GLU A 109 4.50 -49.10 21.69
C GLU A 109 5.33 -48.20 20.75
N LYS A 110 6.67 -48.30 20.79
CA LYS A 110 7.57 -47.46 19.99
C LYS A 110 7.36 -47.58 18.49
N GLY A 111 7.11 -48.78 17.96
CA GLY A 111 7.00 -48.99 16.51
C GLY A 111 5.86 -48.21 15.84
N ALA A 112 4.72 -48.04 16.51
CA ALA A 112 3.62 -47.23 15.99
C ALA A 112 3.92 -45.72 16.11
N LEU A 113 4.55 -45.30 17.21
CA LEU A 113 4.90 -43.90 17.46
C LEU A 113 6.06 -43.41 16.58
N GLU A 114 6.98 -44.30 16.18
CA GLU A 114 8.02 -44.02 15.18
C GLU A 114 7.41 -43.73 13.81
N ALA A 115 6.39 -44.49 13.40
CA ALA A 115 5.68 -44.24 12.15
C ALA A 115 4.93 -42.89 12.17
N ASP A 116 4.30 -42.55 13.30
CA ASP A 116 3.64 -41.26 13.49
C ASP A 116 4.64 -40.08 13.46
N LEU A 117 5.81 -40.24 14.08
CA LEU A 117 6.88 -39.24 14.04
C LEU A 117 7.40 -39.04 12.61
N ASN A 118 7.70 -40.13 11.89
CA ASN A 118 8.16 -40.06 10.50
C ASN A 118 7.14 -39.35 9.60
N LYS A 119 5.84 -39.63 9.79
CA LYS A 119 4.76 -38.95 9.05
C LYS A 119 4.68 -37.45 9.40
N ALA A 120 4.86 -37.10 10.67
CA ALA A 120 4.89 -35.69 11.09
C ALA A 120 6.12 -34.95 10.53
N GLU A 121 7.27 -35.61 10.41
CA GLU A 121 8.48 -35.07 9.79
C GLU A 121 8.32 -34.84 8.28
N GLU A 122 7.70 -35.79 7.57
CA GLU A 122 7.40 -35.64 6.15
C GLU A 122 6.43 -34.48 5.89
N ASP A 123 5.38 -34.36 6.69
CA ASP A 123 4.43 -33.24 6.58
C ASP A 123 5.13 -31.91 6.88
N LEU A 124 5.95 -31.84 7.94
CA LEU A 124 6.73 -30.64 8.25
C LEU A 124 7.65 -30.24 7.09
N LYS A 125 8.38 -31.19 6.50
CA LYS A 125 9.28 -30.94 5.37
C LYS A 125 8.51 -30.41 4.15
N LYS A 126 7.33 -30.95 3.89
CA LYS A 126 6.45 -30.45 2.81
C LYS A 126 5.98 -29.03 3.10
N LYS A 127 5.56 -28.73 4.32
CA LYS A 127 5.13 -27.38 4.73
C LYS A 127 6.27 -26.37 4.70
N GLN A 128 7.50 -26.78 5.03
CA GLN A 128 8.72 -25.97 4.87
C GLN A 128 8.94 -25.59 3.40
N GLY A 129 8.89 -26.57 2.49
CA GLY A 129 9.04 -26.31 1.05
C GLY A 129 7.98 -25.38 0.49
N ASP A 130 6.72 -25.56 0.87
CA ASP A 130 5.62 -24.66 0.49
C ASP A 130 5.85 -23.22 1.02
N PHE A 131 6.30 -23.09 2.26
CA PHE A 131 6.59 -21.79 2.88
C PHE A 131 7.74 -21.06 2.18
N GLU A 132 8.83 -21.76 1.89
CA GLU A 132 9.98 -21.20 1.17
C GLU A 132 9.59 -20.75 -0.25
N ALA A 133 8.78 -21.55 -0.95
CA ALA A 133 8.31 -21.22 -2.30
C ALA A 133 7.49 -19.93 -2.31
N VAL A 134 6.57 -19.75 -1.36
CA VAL A 134 5.77 -18.53 -1.22
C VAL A 134 6.62 -17.34 -0.78
N SER A 135 7.55 -17.54 0.16
CA SER A 135 8.48 -16.49 0.62
C SER A 135 9.33 -15.96 -0.53
N LYS A 136 9.83 -16.84 -1.41
CA LYS A 136 10.58 -16.44 -2.60
C LYS A 136 9.74 -15.62 -3.57
N LYS A 137 8.52 -16.09 -3.89
CA LYS A 137 7.59 -15.34 -4.78
C LYS A 137 7.29 -13.96 -4.23
N LEU A 138 6.98 -13.87 -2.94
CA LEU A 138 6.70 -12.60 -2.29
C LEU A 138 7.90 -11.64 -2.38
N LYS A 139 9.13 -12.12 -2.17
CA LYS A 139 10.33 -11.28 -2.31
C LYS A 139 10.49 -10.72 -3.73
N GLU A 140 10.21 -11.54 -4.75
CA GLU A 140 10.24 -11.11 -6.15
C GLU A 140 9.16 -10.05 -6.43
N SER A 141 7.93 -10.25 -5.94
CA SER A 141 6.84 -9.28 -6.09
C SER A 141 7.10 -7.98 -5.33
N ILE A 142 7.69 -8.05 -4.13
CA ILE A 142 8.09 -6.87 -3.36
C ILE A 142 9.18 -6.09 -4.09
N ALA A 143 10.17 -6.76 -4.69
CA ALA A 143 11.19 -6.10 -5.49
C ALA A 143 10.57 -5.36 -6.68
N ALA A 144 9.65 -6.01 -7.41
CA ALA A 144 8.93 -5.38 -8.51
C ALA A 144 8.09 -4.18 -8.07
N LEU A 145 7.47 -4.24 -6.88
CA LEU A 145 6.73 -3.11 -6.32
C LEU A 145 7.67 -1.99 -5.83
N SER A 146 8.86 -2.32 -5.34
CA SER A 146 9.87 -1.33 -4.91
C SER A 146 10.40 -0.50 -6.07
N ASP A 147 10.42 -1.05 -7.28
CA ASP A 147 10.82 -0.35 -8.51
C ASP A 147 9.73 0.58 -9.07
N SER A 148 8.54 0.60 -8.45
CA SER A 148 7.44 1.46 -8.85
C SER A 148 7.53 2.87 -8.24
N ARG A 149 6.73 3.82 -8.73
CA ARG A 149 6.74 5.21 -8.24
C ARG A 149 6.03 5.34 -6.88
N PRO A 150 6.29 6.41 -6.10
CA PRO A 150 5.51 6.73 -4.91
C PRO A 150 4.00 6.75 -5.19
N PRO A 151 3.16 6.25 -4.25
CA PRO A 151 3.51 5.79 -2.89
C PRO A 151 3.89 4.29 -2.80
N TYR A 152 3.91 3.56 -3.92
CA TYR A 152 3.98 2.09 -3.91
C TYR A 152 5.35 1.53 -3.51
N ASN A 153 6.43 2.25 -3.80
CA ASN A 153 7.77 1.91 -3.32
C ASN A 153 7.87 1.94 -1.78
N GLU A 154 7.22 2.89 -1.12
CA GLU A 154 7.18 2.98 0.35
C GLU A 154 6.40 1.80 0.94
N ILE A 155 5.27 1.44 0.30
CA ILE A 155 4.47 0.28 0.67
C ILE A 155 5.26 -1.03 0.53
N ALA A 156 6.07 -1.16 -0.52
CA ALA A 156 6.95 -2.32 -0.71
C ALA A 156 7.94 -2.48 0.46
N GLY A 157 8.46 -1.37 1.00
CA GLY A 157 9.28 -1.35 2.21
C GLY A 157 8.58 -1.98 3.41
N THR A 158 7.30 -1.63 3.63
CA THR A 158 6.47 -2.23 4.70
C THR A 158 6.35 -3.75 4.56
N TYR A 159 6.02 -4.23 3.35
CA TYR A 159 5.86 -5.67 3.11
C TYR A 159 7.18 -6.43 3.21
N SER A 160 8.29 -5.82 2.81
CA SER A 160 9.64 -6.39 2.96
C SER A 160 9.93 -6.68 4.44
N LEU A 161 9.73 -5.69 5.30
CA LEU A 161 9.94 -5.80 6.75
C LEU A 161 9.00 -6.83 7.40
N LEU A 162 7.72 -6.80 7.04
CA LEU A 162 6.73 -7.77 7.53
C LEU A 162 7.10 -9.22 7.13
N SER A 163 7.50 -9.43 5.87
CA SER A 163 7.88 -10.75 5.37
C SER A 163 9.14 -11.30 6.06
N GLN A 164 10.11 -10.44 6.39
CA GLN A 164 11.30 -10.83 7.14
C GLN A 164 10.96 -11.30 8.55
N LYS A 165 10.07 -10.60 9.27
CA LYS A 165 9.65 -11.02 10.61
C LYS A 165 8.93 -12.37 10.61
N ILE A 166 8.08 -12.63 9.61
CA ILE A 166 7.44 -13.94 9.43
C ILE A 166 8.50 -15.02 9.16
N THR A 167 9.45 -14.74 8.26
CA THR A 167 10.49 -15.70 7.86
C THR A 167 11.46 -16.04 8.99
N LEU A 168 11.83 -15.07 9.82
CA LEU A 168 12.74 -15.28 10.95
C LEU A 168 12.08 -16.00 12.15
N GLY A 169 10.81 -16.40 12.04
CA GLY A 169 10.03 -16.89 13.20
C GLY A 169 9.87 -15.82 14.29
N GLN A 170 10.18 -14.56 13.95
CA GLN A 170 10.08 -13.38 14.80
C GLN A 170 8.71 -12.71 14.69
N VAL A 171 7.66 -13.47 14.35
CA VAL A 171 6.31 -13.14 14.81
C VAL A 171 6.21 -13.47 16.30
N ARG A 172 7.20 -13.04 17.09
CA ARG A 172 6.92 -12.62 18.44
C ARG A 172 6.21 -11.28 18.23
N PRO A 173 4.91 -11.17 18.52
CA PRO A 173 4.31 -9.84 18.62
C PRO A 173 5.21 -9.07 19.57
N ALA A 174 5.78 -7.93 19.16
CA ALA A 174 6.82 -7.23 19.92
C ALA A 174 6.35 -7.10 21.38
N GLN A 175 6.78 -7.99 22.27
CA GLN A 175 6.08 -8.19 23.55
C GLN A 175 6.46 -7.00 24.43
N GLY A 176 5.52 -6.09 24.61
CA GLY A 176 5.67 -4.99 25.56
C GLY A 176 5.25 -3.63 24.98
N ALA A 177 4.61 -2.85 25.84
CA ALA A 177 4.23 -1.45 25.61
C ALA A 177 5.43 -0.49 25.34
N ASN A 178 6.66 -1.01 25.34
CA ASN A 178 7.91 -0.26 25.14
C ASN A 178 8.46 -0.38 23.71
N ALA A 179 7.87 -1.21 22.84
CA ALA A 179 8.32 -1.34 21.45
C ALA A 179 8.29 0.01 20.70
N LEU A 180 7.37 0.90 21.03
CA LEU A 180 7.28 2.26 20.46
C LEU A 180 8.49 3.16 20.79
N GLU A 181 9.14 2.95 21.94
CA GLU A 181 10.32 3.74 22.35
C GLU A 181 11.61 3.23 21.69
N ASP A 182 11.69 1.93 21.38
CA ASP A 182 12.78 1.33 20.59
C ASP A 182 12.64 1.57 19.07
N LEU A 183 11.50 2.10 18.62
CA LEU A 183 11.21 2.42 17.21
C LEU A 183 11.57 3.87 16.82
N ALA A 184 12.24 4.60 17.71
CA ALA A 184 12.82 5.90 17.44
C ALA A 184 14.06 5.79 16.52
N GLY A 185 13.83 5.50 15.24
CA GLY A 185 14.81 5.75 14.19
C GLY A 185 14.86 7.24 13.87
N ASP A 186 16.06 7.78 13.61
CA ASP A 186 16.33 9.20 13.32
C ASP A 186 15.64 9.75 12.04
N GLY A 187 14.89 8.92 11.29
CA GLY A 187 14.18 9.29 10.07
C GLY A 187 12.66 9.07 10.13
N GLY A 188 11.89 10.10 9.77
CA GLY A 188 10.42 10.06 9.80
C GLY A 188 9.78 8.95 8.96
N GLY A 189 10.41 8.55 7.85
CA GLY A 189 9.95 7.42 7.03
C GLY A 189 10.06 6.07 7.72
N GLU A 190 11.15 5.80 8.44
CA GLU A 190 11.34 4.54 9.17
C GLU A 190 10.37 4.42 10.33
N ARG A 191 10.13 5.54 11.03
CA ARG A 191 9.15 5.62 12.11
C ARG A 191 7.72 5.40 11.62
N LEU A 192 7.33 6.02 10.49
CA LEU A 192 6.04 5.77 9.85
C LEU A 192 5.83 4.28 9.55
N LEU A 193 6.83 3.63 8.95
CA LEU A 193 6.75 2.21 8.61
C LEU A 193 6.64 1.33 9.85
N ALA A 194 7.39 1.65 10.91
CA ALA A 194 7.35 0.94 12.17
C ALA A 194 6.00 1.07 12.89
N GLU A 195 5.46 2.27 12.95
CA GLU A 195 4.15 2.55 13.52
C GLU A 195 3.02 1.88 12.72
N LEU A 196 3.08 1.95 11.40
CA LEU A 196 2.14 1.26 10.51
C LEU A 196 2.21 -0.26 10.70
N GLN A 197 3.41 -0.81 10.85
CA GLN A 197 3.61 -2.23 11.12
C GLN A 197 2.97 -2.64 12.46
N GLU A 198 3.21 -1.87 13.52
CA GLU A 198 2.64 -2.14 14.83
C GLU A 198 1.11 -2.03 14.79
N PHE A 199 0.57 -1.04 14.07
CA PHE A 199 -0.86 -0.89 13.85
C PHE A 199 -1.48 -2.10 13.16
N LEU A 200 -0.87 -2.59 12.07
CA LEU A 200 -1.34 -3.77 11.33
C LEU A 200 -1.24 -5.03 12.18
N SER A 201 -0.16 -5.18 12.97
CA SER A 201 0.01 -6.31 13.88
C SER A 201 -1.06 -6.30 14.98
N ALA A 202 -1.31 -5.13 15.58
CA ALA A 202 -2.32 -4.94 16.59
C ALA A 202 -3.72 -5.24 16.05
N LYS A 203 -4.04 -4.75 14.85
CA LYS A 203 -5.30 -5.07 14.14
C LYS A 203 -5.48 -6.57 13.95
N LEU A 204 -4.44 -7.26 13.53
CA LEU A 204 -4.51 -8.70 13.32
C LEU A 204 -4.78 -9.48 14.62
N MET A 205 -4.24 -9.04 15.74
CA MET A 205 -4.51 -9.67 17.04
C MET A 205 -5.98 -9.58 17.44
N LEU A 206 -6.69 -8.53 17.00
CA LEU A 206 -8.11 -8.37 17.31
C LEU A 206 -8.97 -9.48 16.72
N ASP A 207 -8.54 -10.08 15.61
CA ASP A 207 -9.26 -11.17 14.94
C ASP A 207 -9.10 -12.52 15.68
N GLN A 208 -8.18 -12.60 16.65
CA GLN A 208 -7.87 -13.81 17.39
C GLN A 208 -8.36 -13.70 18.84
N PRO A 209 -9.27 -14.58 19.31
CA PRO A 209 -9.84 -14.50 20.66
C PRO A 209 -8.81 -14.49 21.79
N GLY A 210 -7.66 -15.14 21.61
CA GLY A 210 -6.58 -15.22 22.61
C GLY A 210 -5.64 -14.01 22.65
N THR A 211 -5.64 -13.15 21.64
CA THR A 211 -4.71 -12.01 21.54
C THR A 211 -5.41 -10.66 21.41
N ALA A 212 -6.75 -10.64 21.34
CA ALA A 212 -7.53 -9.41 21.16
C ALA A 212 -7.27 -8.33 22.23
N LEU A 213 -7.11 -8.70 23.51
CA LEU A 213 -6.80 -7.72 24.57
C LEU A 213 -5.44 -7.07 24.36
N GLU A 214 -4.45 -7.85 23.95
CA GLU A 214 -3.10 -7.38 23.66
C GLU A 214 -3.10 -6.48 22.40
N GLY A 215 -3.85 -6.86 21.37
CA GLY A 215 -4.07 -6.03 20.18
C GLY A 215 -4.68 -4.68 20.53
N ARG A 216 -5.71 -4.66 21.38
CA ARG A 216 -6.30 -3.41 21.87
C ARG A 216 -5.28 -2.55 22.62
N ARG A 217 -4.49 -3.13 23.52
CA ARG A 217 -3.45 -2.39 24.28
C ARG A 217 -2.42 -1.74 23.35
N ARG A 218 -1.99 -2.43 22.30
CA ARG A 218 -1.06 -1.88 21.30
C ARG A 218 -1.67 -0.72 20.53
N LEU A 219 -2.95 -0.83 20.12
CA LEU A 219 -3.64 0.28 19.47
C LEU A 219 -3.79 1.50 20.39
N VAL A 220 -4.05 1.30 21.69
CA VAL A 220 -4.06 2.40 22.66
C VAL A 220 -2.67 3.04 22.75
N ALA A 221 -1.61 2.24 22.87
CA ALA A 221 -0.24 2.78 22.92
C ALA A 221 0.13 3.57 21.65
N LEU A 222 -0.29 3.10 20.47
CA LEU A 222 -0.09 3.82 19.20
C LEU A 222 -0.92 5.10 19.12
N ALA A 223 -2.14 5.10 19.66
CA ALA A 223 -2.96 6.30 19.75
C ALA A 223 -2.35 7.36 20.68
N GLU A 224 -1.67 6.94 21.75
CA GLU A 224 -1.07 7.84 22.74
C GLU A 224 0.34 8.32 22.36
N LYS A 225 1.15 7.47 21.72
CA LYS A 225 2.58 7.71 21.48
C LYS A 225 2.97 7.76 19.99
N GLY A 226 2.09 7.34 19.09
CA GLY A 226 2.36 7.32 17.65
C GLY A 226 2.37 8.72 17.05
N GLU A 227 3.27 8.97 16.12
CA GLU A 227 3.37 10.23 15.38
C GLU A 227 2.56 10.20 14.07
N TYR A 228 2.49 9.05 13.41
CA TYR A 228 1.89 8.90 12.09
C TYR A 228 0.57 8.15 12.08
N VAL A 229 0.38 7.21 13.02
CA VAL A 229 -0.81 6.34 13.04
C VAL A 229 -1.74 6.59 14.22
N HIS A 230 -1.57 7.67 14.98
CA HIS A 230 -2.34 7.92 16.19
C HIS A 230 -3.85 8.03 15.93
N ALA A 231 -4.30 8.75 14.89
CA ALA A 231 -5.72 8.95 14.63
C ALA A 231 -6.39 7.66 14.19
N VAL A 232 -5.78 6.95 13.24
CA VAL A 232 -6.29 5.66 12.77
C VAL A 232 -6.28 4.60 13.89
N SER A 233 -5.33 4.67 14.83
CA SER A 233 -5.29 3.80 16.01
C SER A 233 -6.40 4.13 17.00
N ALA A 234 -6.61 5.42 17.32
CA ALA A 234 -7.71 5.87 18.19
C ALA A 234 -9.08 5.48 17.62
N LEU A 235 -9.29 5.67 16.31
CA LEU A 235 -10.48 5.23 15.60
C LEU A 235 -10.67 3.71 15.67
N ALA A 236 -9.59 2.95 15.51
CA ALA A 236 -9.64 1.51 15.63
C ALA A 236 -10.08 1.08 17.04
N VAL A 237 -9.57 1.73 18.10
CA VAL A 237 -9.98 1.48 19.48
C VAL A 237 -11.46 1.83 19.70
N ALA A 238 -11.92 2.98 19.17
CA ALA A 238 -13.33 3.39 19.25
C ALA A 238 -14.26 2.34 18.64
N ARG A 239 -13.95 1.87 17.43
CA ARG A 239 -14.79 0.92 16.68
C ARG A 239 -14.88 -0.48 17.30
N ILE A 240 -13.88 -0.90 18.08
CA ILE A 240 -13.88 -2.21 18.73
C ILE A 240 -14.36 -2.18 20.19
N SER A 241 -14.58 -0.98 20.75
CA SER A 241 -15.03 -0.82 22.12
C SER A 241 -16.48 -1.29 22.26
N LYS A 242 -16.76 -2.12 23.27
CA LYS A 242 -18.10 -2.73 23.47
C LYS A 242 -18.74 -2.31 24.78
N SER A 243 -17.93 -1.96 25.78
CA SER A 243 -18.42 -1.49 27.08
C SER A 243 -18.43 0.04 27.15
N ALA A 244 -19.26 0.59 28.05
CA ALA A 244 -19.30 2.03 28.32
C ALA A 244 -17.95 2.58 28.81
N ALA A 245 -17.18 1.77 29.55
CA ALA A 245 -15.85 2.14 30.02
C ALA A 245 -14.84 2.24 28.85
N GLU A 246 -14.81 1.22 27.98
CA GLU A 246 -13.95 1.23 26.79
C GLU A 246 -14.32 2.36 25.82
N THR A 247 -15.61 2.64 25.67
CA THR A 247 -16.09 3.73 24.79
C THR A 247 -15.63 5.08 25.31
N ARG A 248 -15.71 5.31 26.63
CA ARG A 248 -15.22 6.54 27.26
C ARG A 248 -13.70 6.70 27.11
N GLU A 249 -12.95 5.63 27.28
CA GLU A 249 -11.50 5.64 27.05
C GLU A 249 -11.17 5.97 25.59
N ALA A 250 -11.88 5.37 24.63
CA ALA A 250 -11.70 5.65 23.22
C ALA A 250 -12.01 7.12 22.87
N TYR A 251 -13.07 7.69 23.45
CA TYR A 251 -13.41 9.10 23.28
C TYR A 251 -12.30 10.03 23.79
N GLN A 252 -11.74 9.73 24.97
CA GLN A 252 -10.61 10.47 25.53
C GLN A 252 -9.34 10.35 24.68
N LEU A 253 -9.14 9.25 23.98
CA LEU A 253 -8.05 9.11 23.01
C LEU A 253 -8.29 9.98 21.78
N LEU A 254 -9.51 9.97 21.22
CA LEU A 254 -9.87 10.81 20.08
C LEU A 254 -9.76 12.30 20.41
N GLU A 255 -10.22 12.74 21.59
CA GLU A 255 -10.06 14.14 22.03
C GLU A 255 -8.58 14.53 22.18
N ARG A 256 -7.76 13.66 22.77
CA ARG A 256 -6.32 13.89 22.90
C ARG A 256 -5.66 14.03 21.53
N VAL A 257 -5.96 13.13 20.60
CA VAL A 257 -5.48 13.22 19.22
C VAL A 257 -5.92 14.51 18.55
N ASN A 258 -7.19 14.91 18.70
CA ASN A 258 -7.70 16.17 18.13
C ASN A 258 -6.96 17.40 18.68
N GLN A 259 -6.56 17.36 19.94
CA GLN A 259 -5.83 18.44 20.60
C GLN A 259 -4.35 18.47 20.21
N SER A 260 -3.69 17.31 20.11
CA SER A 260 -2.26 17.24 19.80
C SER A 260 -1.93 17.27 18.31
N HIS A 261 -2.88 16.86 17.45
CA HIS A 261 -2.71 16.74 16.00
C HIS A 261 -3.95 17.31 15.25
N PRO A 262 -4.16 18.64 15.29
CA PRO A 262 -5.33 19.27 14.67
C PRO A 262 -5.39 19.07 13.15
N GLU A 263 -4.26 18.81 12.48
CA GLU A 263 -4.20 18.45 11.07
C GLU A 263 -4.93 17.13 10.74
N GLN A 264 -5.15 16.27 11.74
CA GLN A 264 -5.88 15.00 11.58
C GLN A 264 -7.34 15.08 12.09
N ALA A 265 -7.78 16.25 12.55
CA ALA A 265 -9.12 16.45 13.13
C ALA A 265 -10.26 16.01 12.21
N GLU A 266 -10.12 16.27 10.90
CA GLU A 266 -11.14 15.91 9.90
C GLU A 266 -11.38 14.39 9.83
N ILE A 267 -10.32 13.59 10.03
CA ILE A 267 -10.38 12.13 9.96
C ILE A 267 -11.19 11.54 11.12
N ILE A 268 -11.19 12.20 12.28
CA ILE A 268 -11.79 11.70 13.52
C ILE A 268 -13.12 12.37 13.90
N LYS A 269 -13.53 13.40 13.16
CA LYS A 269 -14.69 14.24 13.49
C LYS A 269 -15.99 13.43 13.62
N GLU A 270 -16.26 12.53 12.68
CA GLU A 270 -17.50 11.73 12.69
C GLU A 270 -17.61 10.86 13.95
N ASP A 271 -16.51 10.22 14.37
CA ASP A 271 -16.50 9.35 15.54
C ASP A 271 -16.49 10.14 16.87
N LEU A 272 -16.09 11.42 16.86
CA LEU A 272 -16.23 12.34 18.02
C LEU A 272 -17.66 12.89 18.20
N GLU A 273 -18.45 12.92 17.13
CA GLU A 273 -19.84 13.43 17.15
C GLU A 273 -20.88 12.33 17.46
N ARG A 274 -20.48 11.05 17.47
CA ARG A 274 -21.31 9.89 17.79
C ARG A 274 -21.44 9.65 19.29
#